data_AF-A0AAU6WQ28-F1
#
_entry.id   AF-A0AAU6WQ28-F1
#
_cell.length_a   1.000
_cell.length_b   1.000
_cell.length_c   1.000
_cell.angle_alpha   90.00
_cell.angle_beta   90.00
_cell.angle_gamma   90.00
#
_symmetry.space_group_name_H-M   'P 1'
#
loop_
_entity.id
_entity.type
_entity.pdbx_description
1 polymer ?
#
loop_
_entity_poly.entity_id
_entity_poly.type
_entity_poly.pdbx_seq_one_letter_code
_entity_poly.pdbx_strand_id
1 'polypeptide(L)'
;MKSKRRFRRKALGILLSQDKFNKPMKLKYFFILSLLSASTVAKAQKDSLKNIEQVNILIKKKLLERKADRMIFNVEASIASQGMDGSETLANVPMIKVDENLGSISITGKSSVNVMINGRMLNLSGQALLNYLRSIRSENIAKIEVITTPPAKYEAQGNSGLINIILKKNPNRDSAATSAPT
;
A
#
# COMPACT_ATOMS: atom_id res chain seq x y z
N MET A 1 69.51 39.25 -37.39
CA MET A 1 68.78 40.20 -36.52
C MET A 1 67.74 40.93 -37.36
N LYS A 2 66.46 40.91 -36.93
CA LYS A 2 65.30 41.69 -37.45
C LYS A 2 64.84 41.38 -38.89
N SER A 3 63.76 40.62 -39.09
CA SER A 3 62.35 41.03 -38.99
C SER A 3 61.79 41.51 -40.35
N LYS A 4 60.77 40.81 -40.87
CA LYS A 4 59.39 41.31 -41.03
C LYS A 4 58.60 40.48 -42.06
N ARG A 5 57.55 39.85 -41.55
CA ARG A 5 56.42 39.22 -42.24
C ARG A 5 55.69 40.19 -43.18
N ARG A 6 55.17 39.70 -44.32
CA ARG A 6 53.84 40.01 -44.92
C ARG A 6 53.46 38.83 -45.85
N PHE A 7 52.65 37.86 -45.42
CA PHE A 7 51.18 37.79 -45.51
C PHE A 7 50.58 38.33 -46.81
N ARG A 8 50.00 37.45 -47.65
CA ARG A 8 48.71 37.63 -48.38
C ARG A 8 48.13 36.25 -48.77
N ARG A 9 47.06 35.81 -48.11
CA ARG A 9 45.62 35.95 -48.46
C ARG A 9 45.07 34.65 -49.08
N LYS A 10 44.57 33.75 -48.22
CA LYS A 10 43.45 32.87 -48.60
C LYS A 10 42.17 33.61 -48.22
N ALA A 11 41.33 33.83 -49.22
CA ALA A 11 40.04 34.48 -49.16
C ALA A 11 39.11 33.75 -48.16
N LEU A 12 38.39 34.51 -47.33
CA LEU A 12 36.91 34.65 -47.35
C LEU A 12 36.21 33.30 -47.36
N GLY A 13 35.52 32.89 -46.30
CA GLY A 13 34.41 33.55 -45.59
C GLY A 13 33.39 32.41 -45.33
N ILE A 14 32.52 32.37 -44.34
CA ILE A 14 31.62 33.33 -43.68
C ILE A 14 31.18 32.57 -42.39
N LEU A 15 31.37 33.11 -41.17
CA LEU A 15 30.32 33.70 -40.30
C LEU A 15 29.09 32.77 -40.11
N LEU A 16 28.55 32.44 -38.94
CA LEU A 16 28.50 32.89 -37.55
C LEU A 16 28.10 31.64 -36.73
N SER A 17 28.48 31.43 -35.47
CA SER A 17 27.86 32.03 -34.27
C SER A 17 28.42 31.18 -33.11
N GLN A 18 29.11 31.71 -32.10
CA GLN A 18 28.51 32.22 -30.85
C GLN A 18 27.36 31.30 -30.38
N ASP A 19 27.35 30.69 -29.21
CA ASP A 19 27.98 31.00 -27.95
C ASP A 19 27.47 29.95 -26.94
N LYS A 20 28.11 29.89 -25.78
CA LYS A 20 27.58 29.48 -24.47
C LYS A 20 27.68 28.05 -23.95
N PHE A 21 28.64 27.96 -23.03
CA PHE A 21 28.47 27.52 -21.63
C PHE A 21 28.62 26.04 -21.30
N ASN A 22 29.90 25.69 -21.21
CA ASN A 22 30.52 24.81 -20.23
C ASN A 22 29.81 24.73 -18.85
N LYS A 23 29.37 23.53 -18.45
CA LYS A 23 29.28 23.05 -17.05
C LYS A 23 29.65 21.56 -17.01
N PRO A 24 30.69 21.14 -16.26
CA PRO A 24 31.05 19.73 -16.14
C PRO A 24 30.28 19.07 -15.00
N MET A 25 29.37 18.14 -15.30
CA MET A 25 28.83 17.20 -14.31
C MET A 25 29.51 15.83 -14.47
N LYS A 26 30.09 15.40 -13.35
CA LYS A 26 31.00 14.27 -13.21
C LYS A 26 30.27 12.92 -13.38
N LEU A 27 30.79 12.14 -14.33
CA LEU A 27 31.34 10.79 -14.11
C LEU A 27 30.53 9.86 -13.20
N LYS A 28 29.65 9.02 -13.79
CA LYS A 28 29.26 7.71 -13.22
C LYS A 28 28.53 6.74 -14.18
N TYR A 29 28.62 6.96 -15.49
CA TYR A 29 28.15 5.97 -16.49
C TYR A 29 29.23 5.76 -17.53
N PHE A 30 30.28 5.02 -17.14
CA PHE A 30 31.39 4.68 -18.03
C PHE A 30 31.78 3.20 -17.92
N PHE A 31 30.81 2.29 -17.99
CA PHE A 31 31.01 0.86 -18.24
C PHE A 31 29.58 0.29 -18.42
N ILE A 32 29.11 -0.15 -19.58
CA ILE A 32 29.71 -1.08 -20.53
C ILE A 32 29.39 -0.63 -21.97
N LEU A 33 30.44 -0.25 -22.70
CA LEU A 33 30.51 -0.21 -24.15
C LEU A 33 31.48 -1.33 -24.58
N SER A 34 31.03 -2.29 -25.37
CA SER A 34 31.86 -3.27 -26.11
C SER A 34 31.12 -3.59 -27.42
N LEU A 35 31.36 -2.82 -28.49
CA LEU A 35 32.21 -3.13 -29.67
C LEU A 35 31.70 -4.34 -30.49
N LEU A 36 30.96 -4.09 -31.58
CA LEU A 36 31.45 -3.91 -32.97
C LEU A 36 31.74 -5.23 -33.69
N SER A 37 30.85 -5.62 -34.61
CA SER A 37 31.21 -6.30 -35.85
C SER A 37 30.21 -5.91 -36.93
N ALA A 38 30.72 -5.20 -37.94
CA ALA A 38 29.99 -4.83 -39.13
C ALA A 38 29.60 -6.08 -39.93
N SER A 39 28.33 -6.19 -40.30
CA SER A 39 27.93 -6.89 -41.53
C SER A 39 26.63 -6.28 -42.07
N THR A 40 26.78 -5.65 -43.24
CA THR A 40 25.87 -5.68 -44.39
C THR A 40 24.43 -5.17 -44.23
N VAL A 41 24.22 -4.04 -44.91
CA VAL A 41 22.98 -3.55 -45.53
C VAL A 41 22.11 -4.70 -46.09
N ALA A 42 20.89 -4.88 -45.58
CA ALA A 42 19.69 -5.23 -46.34
C ALA A 42 18.45 -5.29 -45.43
N LYS A 43 17.35 -4.72 -45.91
CA LYS A 43 16.04 -4.68 -45.27
C LYS A 43 15.54 -6.07 -44.86
N ALA A 44 15.27 -6.24 -43.57
CA ALA A 44 14.22 -7.12 -43.06
C ALA A 44 13.85 -6.62 -41.65
N GLN A 45 12.89 -5.70 -41.57
CA GLN A 45 12.16 -5.47 -40.32
C GLN A 45 11.35 -6.74 -40.04
N LYS A 46 11.98 -7.69 -39.37
CA LYS A 46 11.28 -8.74 -38.65
C LYS A 46 11.04 -8.16 -37.27
N ASP A 47 9.80 -7.76 -37.03
CA ASP A 47 9.34 -7.22 -35.76
C ASP A 47 9.96 -8.00 -34.61
N SER A 48 10.87 -7.33 -33.91
CA SER A 48 11.47 -7.84 -32.69
C SER A 48 10.33 -8.18 -31.75
N LEU A 49 10.11 -9.47 -31.53
CA LEU A 49 9.25 -9.97 -30.46
C LEU A 49 9.80 -9.37 -29.16
N LYS A 50 9.20 -8.26 -28.77
CA LYS A 50 9.49 -7.55 -27.53
C LYS A 50 8.99 -8.46 -26.42
N ASN A 51 9.89 -9.29 -25.92
CA ASN A 51 9.64 -10.17 -24.80
C ASN A 51 9.25 -9.27 -23.62
N ILE A 52 7.97 -9.32 -23.24
CA ILE A 52 7.44 -8.51 -22.15
C ILE A 52 7.87 -9.23 -20.89
N GLU A 53 8.99 -8.79 -20.29
CA GLU A 53 9.35 -9.27 -18.97
C GLU A 53 8.20 -8.93 -18.01
N GLN A 54 7.58 -9.99 -17.47
CA GLN A 54 6.50 -9.88 -16.53
C GLN A 54 7.04 -9.28 -15.23
N VAL A 55 6.81 -7.98 -15.03
CA VAL A 55 7.11 -7.31 -13.76
C VAL A 55 6.02 -7.67 -12.76
N ASN A 56 6.31 -8.63 -11.88
CA ASN A 56 5.43 -8.96 -10.75
C ASN A 56 5.55 -7.88 -9.68
N ILE A 57 4.61 -6.92 -9.67
CA ILE A 57 4.50 -5.91 -8.61
C ILE A 57 3.79 -6.54 -7.41
N LEU A 58 4.54 -6.96 -6.39
CA LEU A 58 3.99 -7.45 -5.12
C LEU A 58 3.49 -6.26 -4.29
N ILE A 59 2.21 -5.92 -4.39
CA ILE A 59 1.59 -4.85 -3.58
C ILE A 59 1.42 -5.36 -2.14
N LYS A 60 2.27 -4.88 -1.22
CA LYS A 60 2.07 -5.09 0.22
C LYS A 60 0.90 -4.24 0.70
N LYS A 61 -0.06 -4.85 1.41
CA LYS A 61 -1.16 -4.10 2.06
C LYS A 61 -0.57 -3.13 3.10
N LYS A 62 -1.12 -1.91 3.16
CA LYS A 62 -0.70 -0.91 4.16
C LYS A 62 -1.18 -1.35 5.54
N LEU A 63 -0.35 -1.20 6.58
CA LEU A 63 -0.77 -1.55 7.95
C LEU A 63 -1.96 -0.70 8.43
N LEU A 64 -1.93 0.60 8.13
CA LEU A 64 -2.95 1.55 8.53
C LEU A 64 -3.42 2.36 7.32
N GLU A 65 -4.72 2.50 7.17
CA GLU A 65 -5.35 3.36 6.16
C GLU A 65 -6.36 4.28 6.84
N ARG A 66 -6.33 5.57 6.51
CA ARG A 66 -7.32 6.53 6.99
C ARG A 66 -8.27 6.92 5.87
N LYS A 67 -9.56 6.90 6.19
CA LYS A 67 -10.66 7.37 5.36
C LYS A 67 -11.38 8.49 6.11
N ALA A 68 -12.30 9.17 5.42
CA ALA A 68 -13.06 10.28 5.99
C ALA A 68 -13.94 9.84 7.19
N ASP A 69 -14.50 8.64 7.12
CA ASP A 69 -15.45 8.08 8.10
C ASP A 69 -14.83 7.06 9.07
N ARG A 70 -13.69 6.47 8.69
CA ARG A 70 -13.08 5.34 9.40
C ARG A 70 -11.57 5.26 9.26
N MET A 71 -10.97 4.54 10.19
CA MET A 71 -9.60 4.05 10.10
C MET A 71 -9.62 2.53 9.93
N ILE A 72 -8.77 2.02 9.04
CA ILE A 72 -8.63 0.59 8.78
C ILE A 72 -7.27 0.15 9.25
N PHE A 73 -7.25 -0.81 10.16
CA PHE A 73 -6.05 -1.50 10.63
C PHE A 73 -6.01 -2.89 9.99
N ASN A 74 -5.03 -3.12 9.11
CA ASN A 74 -4.86 -4.38 8.42
C ASN A 74 -4.05 -5.34 9.31
N VAL A 75 -4.76 -6.21 10.02
CA VAL A 75 -4.17 -7.18 10.96
C VAL A 75 -3.21 -8.12 10.25
N GLU A 76 -3.51 -8.52 9.01
CA GLU A 76 -2.62 -9.37 8.19
C GLU A 76 -1.24 -8.76 7.91
N ALA A 77 -1.15 -7.42 7.89
CA ALA A 77 0.10 -6.71 7.64
C ALA A 77 0.88 -6.42 8.95
N SER A 78 0.28 -6.72 10.11
CA SER A 78 0.85 -6.43 11.42
C SER A 78 1.62 -7.64 11.96
N ILE A 79 2.94 -7.51 12.09
CA ILE A 79 3.77 -8.52 12.76
C ILE A 79 3.43 -8.57 14.25
N ALA A 80 3.19 -7.42 14.87
CA ALA A 80 2.83 -7.31 16.28
C ALA A 80 1.52 -8.03 16.61
N SER A 81 0.65 -8.24 15.60
CA SER A 81 -0.65 -8.88 15.79
C SER A 81 -0.62 -10.41 15.76
N GLN A 82 0.50 -11.03 15.38
CA GLN A 82 0.59 -12.48 15.18
C GLN A 82 0.56 -13.25 16.51
N GLY A 83 -0.17 -14.36 16.57
CA GLY A 83 -0.24 -15.21 17.74
C GLY A 83 -1.18 -14.74 18.85
N MET A 84 -1.68 -13.50 18.77
CA MET A 84 -2.62 -12.94 19.75
C MET A 84 -4.05 -13.40 19.52
N ASP A 85 -4.86 -13.26 20.57
CA ASP A 85 -6.31 -13.39 20.47
C ASP A 85 -6.97 -12.10 19.93
N GLY A 86 -8.27 -12.15 19.65
CA GLY A 86 -9.00 -11.05 19.05
C GLY A 86 -9.16 -9.85 19.98
N SER A 87 -9.19 -10.06 21.30
CA SER A 87 -9.27 -8.98 22.29
C SER A 87 -7.93 -8.23 22.42
N GLU A 88 -6.83 -8.97 22.47
CA GLU A 88 -5.46 -8.44 22.45
C GLU A 88 -5.14 -7.75 21.12
N THR A 89 -5.59 -8.35 20.01
CA THR A 89 -5.47 -7.72 18.68
C THR A 89 -6.18 -6.37 18.65
N LEU A 90 -7.37 -6.29 19.27
CA LEU A 90 -8.15 -5.06 19.34
C LEU A 90 -7.45 -3.99 20.20
N ALA A 91 -6.81 -4.38 21.29
CA ALA A 91 -6.03 -3.48 22.15
C ALA A 91 -4.83 -2.85 21.42
N ASN A 92 -4.30 -3.52 20.40
CA ASN A 92 -3.22 -3.00 19.56
C ASN A 92 -3.70 -2.07 18.43
N VAL A 93 -5.02 -1.95 18.22
CA VAL A 93 -5.54 -1.04 17.21
C VAL A 93 -5.51 0.39 17.75
N PRO A 94 -4.94 1.35 17.01
CA PRO A 94 -4.94 2.74 17.44
C PRO A 94 -6.37 3.26 17.69
N MET A 95 -6.50 4.21 18.61
CA MET A 95 -7.78 4.81 19.03
C MET A 95 -8.74 3.89 19.79
N ILE A 96 -8.45 2.58 19.91
CA ILE A 96 -9.25 1.67 20.72
C ILE A 96 -8.58 1.48 22.08
N LYS A 97 -9.39 1.42 23.12
CA LYS A 97 -8.97 0.99 24.46
C LYS A 97 -9.83 -0.18 24.88
N VAL A 98 -9.17 -1.23 25.38
CA VAL A 98 -9.81 -2.41 25.94
C VAL A 98 -9.47 -2.42 27.43
N ASP A 99 -10.51 -2.41 28.26
CA ASP A 99 -10.38 -2.63 29.70
C ASP A 99 -10.83 -4.05 30.00
N GLU A 100 -9.87 -4.94 30.24
CA GLU A 100 -10.12 -6.35 30.51
C GLU A 100 -10.78 -6.58 31.88
N ASN A 101 -10.59 -5.67 32.84
CA ASN A 101 -11.16 -5.81 34.18
C ASN A 101 -12.64 -5.45 34.18
N LEU A 102 -13.00 -4.36 33.48
CA LEU A 102 -14.37 -3.89 33.35
C LEU A 102 -15.13 -4.53 32.19
N GLY A 103 -14.45 -5.32 31.35
CA GLY A 103 -15.04 -5.92 30.16
C GLY A 103 -15.43 -4.89 29.10
N SER A 104 -14.85 -3.69 29.11
CA SER A 104 -15.31 -2.56 28.31
C SER A 104 -14.39 -2.26 27.14
N ILE A 105 -14.96 -1.86 26.01
CA ILE A 105 -14.24 -1.45 24.80
C ILE A 105 -14.69 -0.04 24.46
N SER A 106 -13.74 0.87 24.27
CA SER A 106 -14.01 2.27 23.95
C SER A 106 -13.17 2.75 22.77
N ILE A 107 -13.67 3.79 22.08
CA ILE A 107 -12.95 4.51 21.05
C ILE A 107 -12.69 5.93 21.58
N THR A 108 -11.47 6.43 21.41
CA THR A 108 -11.12 7.80 21.80
C THR A 108 -12.07 8.82 21.15
N GLY A 109 -12.70 9.66 21.99
CA GLY A 109 -13.64 10.70 21.55
C GLY A 109 -15.08 10.24 21.32
N LYS A 110 -15.40 8.97 21.61
CA LYS A 110 -16.74 8.40 21.50
C LYS A 110 -17.32 8.05 22.86
N SER A 111 -18.62 8.31 23.04
CA SER A 111 -19.34 8.04 24.29
C SER A 111 -19.75 6.59 24.43
N SER A 112 -20.08 5.94 23.30
CA SER A 112 -20.48 4.53 23.25
C SER A 112 -19.84 3.85 22.06
N VAL A 113 -19.68 2.52 22.14
CA VAL A 113 -19.11 1.72 21.05
C VAL A 113 -19.95 0.48 20.84
N ASN A 114 -20.28 0.24 19.58
CA ASN A 114 -20.87 -1.02 19.14
C ASN A 114 -19.84 -1.84 18.35
N VAL A 115 -19.90 -3.16 18.50
CA VAL A 115 -19.01 -4.09 17.79
C VAL A 115 -19.81 -4.88 16.78
N MET A 116 -19.24 -5.08 15.59
CA MET A 116 -19.77 -5.93 14.55
C MET A 116 -18.71 -6.88 14.00
N ILE A 117 -19.15 -8.04 13.53
CA ILE A 117 -18.32 -9.03 12.84
C ILE A 117 -18.84 -9.15 11.42
N ASN A 118 -17.98 -8.93 10.42
CA ASN A 118 -18.34 -9.02 9.00
C ASN A 118 -19.59 -8.20 8.65
N GLY A 119 -19.73 -7.00 9.22
CA GLY A 119 -20.89 -6.13 8.99
C GLY A 119 -22.17 -6.47 9.77
N ARG A 120 -22.16 -7.53 10.60
CA ARG A 120 -23.30 -7.92 11.45
C ARG A 120 -23.08 -7.51 12.90
N MET A 121 -24.07 -6.83 13.49
CA MET A 121 -24.03 -6.36 14.88
C MET A 121 -23.87 -7.54 15.83
N LEU A 122 -22.98 -7.39 16.80
CA LEU A 122 -22.79 -8.36 17.86
C LEU A 122 -23.57 -7.90 19.09
N ASN A 123 -24.61 -8.63 19.45
CA ASN A 123 -25.46 -8.32 20.62
C ASN A 123 -24.84 -8.89 21.91
N LEU A 124 -23.56 -8.63 22.14
CA LEU A 124 -22.83 -9.02 23.34
C LEU A 124 -22.24 -7.76 23.98
N SER A 125 -22.12 -7.77 25.30
CA SER A 125 -21.53 -6.69 26.08
C SER A 125 -20.64 -7.24 27.20
N GLY A 126 -19.81 -6.37 27.78
CA GLY A 126 -18.99 -6.70 28.94
C GLY A 126 -18.08 -7.91 28.73
N GLN A 127 -18.03 -8.77 29.73
CA GLN A 127 -17.19 -9.97 29.71
C GLN A 127 -17.58 -10.98 28.63
N ALA A 128 -18.87 -11.08 28.29
CA ALA A 128 -19.33 -12.01 27.25
C ALA A 128 -18.78 -11.62 25.88
N LEU A 129 -18.72 -10.31 25.60
CA LEU A 129 -18.10 -9.77 24.38
C LEU A 129 -16.59 -10.08 24.35
N LEU A 130 -15.87 -9.81 25.44
CA LEU A 130 -14.43 -10.11 25.49
C LEU A 130 -14.15 -11.60 25.31
N ASN A 131 -14.89 -12.48 25.98
CA ASN A 131 -14.71 -13.93 25.86
C ASN A 131 -14.97 -14.40 24.41
N TYR A 132 -15.98 -13.84 23.75
CA TYR A 132 -16.21 -14.11 22.33
C TYR A 132 -15.03 -13.64 21.47
N LEU A 133 -14.51 -12.43 21.68
CA LEU A 133 -13.36 -11.91 20.93
C LEU A 133 -12.09 -12.74 21.17
N ARG A 134 -11.85 -13.21 22.40
CA ARG A 134 -10.75 -14.12 22.75
C ARG A 134 -10.82 -15.46 22.01
N SER A 135 -12.02 -15.93 21.68
CA SER A 135 -12.19 -17.16 20.88
C SER A 135 -11.74 -16.99 19.42
N ILE A 136 -11.64 -15.75 18.94
CA ILE A 136 -11.19 -15.43 17.59
C ILE A 136 -9.68 -15.23 17.63
N ARG A 137 -8.98 -16.04 16.85
CA ARG A 137 -7.55 -15.93 16.63
C ARG A 137 -7.21 -14.76 15.70
N SER A 138 -6.16 -14.01 15.98
CA SER A 138 -5.68 -12.90 15.13
C SER A 138 -5.45 -13.32 13.67
N GLU A 139 -5.02 -14.56 13.46
CA GLU A 139 -4.76 -15.13 12.13
C GLU A 139 -6.04 -15.26 11.29
N ASN A 140 -7.21 -15.32 11.92
CA ASN A 140 -8.51 -15.36 11.28
C ASN A 140 -9.10 -13.96 11.02
N ILE A 141 -8.45 -12.90 11.52
CA ILE A 141 -8.88 -11.52 11.31
C ILE A 141 -8.12 -10.95 10.11
N ALA A 142 -8.85 -10.44 9.12
CA ALA A 142 -8.25 -9.78 7.96
C ALA A 142 -7.90 -8.31 8.30
N LYS A 143 -8.87 -7.58 8.85
CA LYS A 143 -8.74 -6.17 9.20
C LYS A 143 -9.77 -5.75 10.24
N ILE A 144 -9.48 -4.67 10.94
CA ILE A 144 -10.36 -4.03 11.90
C ILE A 144 -10.63 -2.61 11.40
N GLU A 145 -11.91 -2.26 11.31
CA GLU A 145 -12.34 -0.93 10.90
C GLU A 145 -12.88 -0.19 12.12
N VAL A 146 -12.25 0.93 12.45
CA VAL A 146 -12.68 1.86 13.50
C VAL A 146 -13.45 2.98 12.83
N ILE A 147 -14.77 2.92 12.89
CA ILE A 147 -15.68 3.85 12.23
C ILE A 147 -16.07 4.90 13.27
N THR A 148 -15.55 6.11 13.10
CA THR A 148 -15.83 7.26 13.97
C THR A 148 -17.04 8.05 13.51
N THR A 149 -17.50 7.84 12.27
CA THR A 149 -18.73 8.46 11.76
C THR A 149 -19.64 7.39 11.16
N PRO A 150 -20.32 6.59 12.00
CA PRO A 150 -21.24 5.56 11.53
C PRO A 150 -22.45 6.17 10.81
N PRO A 151 -23.11 5.43 9.91
CA PRO A 151 -24.35 5.88 9.29
C PRO A 151 -25.47 5.99 10.34
N ALA A 152 -26.48 6.81 10.04
CA ALA A 152 -27.60 7.14 10.93
C ALA A 152 -28.29 5.92 11.57
N LYS A 153 -28.36 4.78 10.86
CA LYS A 153 -28.93 3.53 11.39
C LYS A 153 -28.20 2.96 12.61
N TYR A 154 -26.93 3.31 12.83
CA TYR A 154 -26.12 2.85 13.96
C TYR A 154 -25.82 3.96 14.98
N GLU A 155 -25.92 5.24 14.58
CA GLU A 155 -25.71 6.41 15.45
C GLU A 155 -26.89 6.75 16.39
N ALA A 156 -27.89 5.89 16.51
CA ALA A 156 -29.15 6.17 17.19
C ALA A 156 -29.01 6.58 18.68
N GLN A 157 -27.86 6.31 19.30
CA GLN A 157 -27.59 6.61 20.72
C GLN A 157 -26.78 7.91 20.94
N GLY A 158 -26.41 8.62 19.86
CA GLY A 158 -25.62 9.86 19.93
C GLY A 158 -24.12 9.63 20.14
N ASN A 159 -23.30 10.37 19.38
CA ASN A 159 -21.82 10.30 19.35
C ASN A 159 -21.23 8.89 19.53
N SER A 160 -21.81 7.90 18.85
CA SER A 160 -21.35 6.52 18.98
C SER A 160 -20.16 6.26 18.05
N GLY A 161 -19.40 5.24 18.40
CA GLY A 161 -18.36 4.65 17.58
C GLY A 161 -18.77 3.24 17.18
N LEU A 162 -18.18 2.76 16.08
CA LEU A 162 -18.49 1.44 15.56
C LEU A 162 -17.20 0.72 15.19
N ILE A 163 -17.00 -0.47 15.74
CA ILE A 163 -15.85 -1.34 15.44
C ILE A 163 -16.35 -2.48 14.57
N ASN A 164 -15.77 -2.64 13.39
CA ASN A 164 -16.06 -3.75 12.51
C ASN A 164 -14.85 -4.65 12.34
N ILE A 165 -14.95 -5.87 12.84
CA ILE A 165 -13.91 -6.89 12.70
C ILE A 165 -14.25 -7.73 11.47
N ILE A 166 -13.40 -7.64 10.46
CA ILE A 166 -13.54 -8.42 9.24
C ILE A 166 -12.69 -9.67 9.37
N LEU A 167 -13.35 -10.82 9.36
CA LEU A 167 -12.70 -12.12 9.36
C LEU A 167 -12.26 -12.50 7.95
N LYS A 168 -11.24 -13.34 7.86
CA LYS A 168 -10.83 -13.97 6.61
C LYS A 168 -11.95 -14.89 6.13
N LYS A 169 -12.16 -14.91 4.82
CA LYS A 169 -13.03 -15.92 4.19
C LYS A 169 -12.29 -17.25 4.21
N ASN A 170 -12.92 -18.28 4.77
CA ASN A 170 -12.40 -19.65 4.69
C ASN A 170 -12.94 -20.29 3.41
N PRO A 171 -12.10 -20.48 2.36
CA PRO A 171 -12.58 -21.00 1.09
C PRO A 171 -13.24 -22.39 1.20
N ASN A 172 -12.85 -23.19 2.20
CA ASN A 172 -13.37 -24.55 2.44
C ASN A 172 -14.76 -24.58 3.10
N ARG A 173 -15.24 -23.49 3.71
CA ARG A 173 -16.58 -23.45 4.34
C ARG A 173 -17.68 -22.98 3.39
N ASP A 174 -17.32 -22.14 2.42
CA ASP A 174 -18.29 -21.49 1.53
C ASP A 174 -18.60 -22.35 0.29
N SER A 175 -17.72 -23.28 -0.07
CA SER A 175 -17.92 -24.24 -1.17
C SER A 175 -18.92 -25.35 -0.84
N ALA A 176 -19.17 -25.63 0.45
CA ALA A 176 -20.18 -26.60 0.89
C ALA A 176 -21.63 -26.06 0.81
N ALA A 177 -21.83 -24.73 0.72
CA ALA A 177 -23.15 -24.11 0.68
C ALA A 177 -23.71 -23.93 -0.75
N THR A 178 -22.91 -24.20 -1.79
CA THR A 178 -23.29 -23.94 -3.20
C THR A 178 -23.57 -25.22 -3.99
N SER A 179 -23.51 -26.42 -3.37
CA SER A 179 -23.69 -27.70 -4.07
C SER A 179 -24.96 -28.46 -3.68
N ALA A 180 -26.05 -27.79 -3.32
CA ALA A 180 -27.36 -28.42 -3.23
C ALA A 180 -28.08 -28.27 -4.59
N PRO A 181 -28.03 -29.25 -5.50
CA PRO A 181 -28.94 -29.28 -6.64
C PRO A 181 -30.35 -29.53 -6.12
N THR A 182 -31.27 -28.65 -6.48
CA THR A 182 -32.72 -28.94 -6.50
C THR A 182 -33.06 -29.56 -7.84
#